data_AF-A0A928D909-F1
#
_entry.id   AF-A0A928D909-F1
#
_cell.length_a   1.000
_cell.length_b   1.000
_cell.length_c   1.000
_cell.angle_alpha   90.00
_cell.angle_beta   90.00
_cell.angle_gamma   90.00
#
_symmetry.space_group_name_H-M   'P 1'
#
loop_
_entity.id
_entity.type
_entity.pdbx_description
1 polymer ?
#
loop_
_entity_poly.entity_id
_entity_poly.type
_entity_poly.pdbx_seq_one_letter_code
_entity_poly.pdbx_strand_id
1 'polypeptide(L)'
;ENRVIDIWSIEEFLNAGLLGPRGEFVEDFERPIREGGAAPAMAELKKALAPFLLRRLKNDPDIAAELGDKREVREYCVLSPRQRAAYEVALARYASAPREERGSKGQALALLTELKLICDGLGGDGDVYGGKVERLLELLESIFDAGESALVFTQYVKVAERLKSLIEKKFSRKVLFLHGGQTPAVRDAQIAAFNASETPTAFVLSLKAGGFGLNLTKATHVIHYDRWWNPAVENQATDRAHRIGQTRTVFVHLFISHGTLEDRIDRILEEKRTIAGELVVSGESFLLKMSDREFAKTVALD
;
A
#
# COMPACT_ATOMS: atom_id res chain seq x y z
N GLU A 1 -13.96 8.33 -1.93
CA GLU A 1 -14.37 7.65 -0.69
C GLU A 1 -13.59 8.17 0.52
N ASN A 2 -13.29 9.48 0.58
CA ASN A 2 -12.59 10.18 1.67
C ASN A 2 -12.76 11.69 1.46
N ARG A 3 -13.99 12.17 1.49
CA ARG A 3 -14.33 13.59 1.36
C ARG A 3 -14.70 14.13 2.74
N VAL A 4 -14.52 15.44 2.93
CA VAL A 4 -14.93 16.13 4.16
C VAL A 4 -16.41 15.90 4.45
N ILE A 5 -17.25 15.84 3.42
CA ILE A 5 -18.69 15.55 3.55
C ILE A 5 -19.00 14.17 4.14
N ASP A 6 -18.07 13.21 4.03
CA ASP A 6 -18.27 11.88 4.60
C ASP A 6 -18.23 11.98 6.15
N ILE A 7 -17.55 12.98 6.73
CA ILE A 7 -17.58 13.30 8.17
C ILE A 7 -18.99 13.77 8.58
N TRP A 8 -19.60 14.68 7.82
CA TRP A 8 -20.97 15.13 8.08
C TRP A 8 -21.95 13.96 8.08
N SER A 9 -21.82 13.01 7.14
CA SER A 9 -22.67 11.83 7.11
C SER A 9 -22.51 10.92 8.33
N ILE A 10 -21.28 10.76 8.85
CA ILE A 10 -21.01 9.97 10.06
C ILE A 10 -21.59 10.67 11.30
N GLU A 11 -21.37 11.97 11.43
CA GLU A 11 -21.84 12.75 12.58
C GLU A 11 -23.34 12.97 12.56
N GLU A 12 -23.98 13.14 11.41
CA GLU A 12 -25.45 13.25 11.35
C GLU A 12 -26.12 11.95 11.81
N PHE A 13 -25.45 10.81 11.60
CA PHE A 13 -25.91 9.53 12.12
C PHE A 13 -25.66 9.37 13.63
N LEU A 14 -24.49 9.75 14.13
CA LEU A 14 -24.10 9.57 15.54
C LEU A 14 -24.67 10.66 16.46
N ASN A 15 -24.64 11.90 15.99
CA ASN A 15 -24.91 13.15 16.70
C ASN A 15 -25.74 14.09 15.81
N ALA A 16 -26.96 13.68 15.47
CA ALA A 16 -27.84 14.41 14.55
C ALA A 16 -27.93 15.91 14.86
N GLY A 17 -27.71 16.76 13.85
CA GLY A 17 -27.74 18.21 13.95
C GLY A 17 -26.47 18.87 14.52
N LEU A 18 -25.47 18.10 14.96
CA LEU A 18 -24.21 18.65 15.53
C LEU A 18 -23.49 19.59 14.56
N LEU A 19 -23.47 19.25 13.27
CA LEU A 19 -22.78 19.98 12.22
C LEU A 19 -23.73 20.81 11.35
N GLY A 20 -24.97 20.99 11.80
CA GLY A 20 -26.00 21.73 11.08
C GLY A 20 -26.45 21.06 9.77
N PRO A 21 -27.27 21.76 8.99
CA PRO A 21 -27.77 21.27 7.71
C PRO A 21 -26.63 21.01 6.72
N ARG A 22 -26.82 19.98 5.88
CA ARG A 22 -25.82 19.57 4.88
C ARG A 22 -25.33 20.71 3.98
N GLY A 23 -26.22 21.64 3.61
CA GLY A 23 -25.87 22.79 2.76
C GLY A 23 -24.87 23.72 3.43
N GLU A 24 -25.13 24.10 4.69
CA GLU A 24 -24.26 24.96 5.49
C GLU A 24 -22.90 24.29 5.71
N PHE A 25 -22.88 22.99 6.02
CA PHE A 25 -21.62 22.25 6.17
C PHE A 25 -20.74 22.30 4.90
N VAL A 26 -21.35 22.19 3.71
CA VAL A 26 -20.60 22.26 2.45
C VAL A 26 -20.00 23.65 2.24
N GLU A 27 -20.78 24.69 2.55
CA GLU A 27 -20.41 26.08 2.35
C GLU A 27 -19.32 26.55 3.32
N ASP A 28 -19.41 26.12 4.59
CA ASP A 28 -18.57 26.56 5.70
C ASP A 28 -17.30 25.71 5.87
N PHE A 29 -17.37 24.43 5.51
CA PHE A 29 -16.24 23.49 5.68
C PHE A 29 -15.75 22.91 4.36
N GLU A 30 -16.59 22.21 3.59
CA GLU A 30 -16.11 21.43 2.44
C GLU A 30 -15.46 22.29 1.35
N ARG A 31 -16.11 23.39 0.97
CA ARG A 31 -15.62 24.29 -0.08
C ARG A 31 -14.36 25.06 0.36
N PRO A 32 -14.31 25.72 1.54
CA PRO A 32 -13.08 26.38 2.02
C PRO A 32 -11.88 25.43 2.16
N ILE A 33 -12.10 24.19 2.60
CA ILE A 33 -11.04 23.17 2.72
C ILE A 33 -10.51 22.76 1.34
N ARG A 34 -11.36 22.74 0.32
CA ARG A 34 -10.99 22.36 -1.05
C ARG A 34 -10.25 23.47 -1.80
N GLU A 35 -10.63 24.73 -1.56
CA GLU A 35 -10.19 25.88 -2.37
C GLU A 35 -8.96 26.61 -1.78
N GLY A 36 -8.30 26.05 -0.76
CA GLY A 36 -7.05 26.56 -0.20
C GLY A 36 -7.19 27.48 1.01
N GLY A 37 -8.42 27.75 1.47
CA GLY A 37 -8.73 28.44 2.74
C GLY A 37 -8.84 27.48 3.94
N ALA A 38 -8.12 26.36 3.92
CA ALA A 38 -8.43 25.20 4.74
C ALA A 38 -8.16 25.36 6.25
N ALA A 39 -7.21 26.21 6.65
CA ALA A 39 -6.73 26.21 8.03
C ALA A 39 -7.78 26.63 9.08
N PRO A 40 -8.56 27.72 8.90
CA PRO A 40 -9.58 28.13 9.87
C PRO A 40 -10.76 27.14 9.91
N ALA A 41 -11.30 26.78 8.75
CA ALA A 41 -12.42 25.85 8.64
C ALA A 41 -12.08 24.47 9.23
N MET A 42 -10.87 23.96 8.99
CA MET A 42 -10.41 22.70 9.57
C MET A 42 -10.23 22.78 11.08
N ALA A 43 -9.76 23.91 11.61
CA ALA A 43 -9.59 24.09 13.05
C ALA A 43 -10.94 24.12 13.78
N GLU A 44 -11.92 24.82 13.20
CA GLU A 44 -13.29 24.88 13.72
C GLU A 44 -13.98 23.51 13.67
N LEU A 45 -13.89 22.82 12.53
CA LEU A 45 -14.41 21.46 12.40
C LEU A 45 -13.78 20.50 13.41
N LYS A 46 -12.45 20.54 13.57
CA LYS A 46 -11.76 19.73 14.59
C LYS A 46 -12.26 20.04 16.00
N LYS A 47 -12.50 21.31 16.32
CA LYS A 47 -13.00 21.72 17.64
C LYS A 47 -14.42 21.20 17.91
N ALA A 48 -15.30 21.25 16.92
CA ALA A 48 -16.66 20.71 17.01
C ALA A 48 -16.65 19.19 17.24
N LEU A 49 -15.73 18.48 16.58
CA LEU A 49 -15.63 17.03 16.66
C LEU A 49 -14.84 16.50 17.87
N ALA A 50 -13.96 17.33 18.45
CA ALA A 50 -13.04 16.91 19.52
C ALA A 50 -13.70 16.18 20.71
N PRO A 51 -14.90 16.57 21.20
CA PRO A 51 -15.57 15.86 22.30
C PRO A 51 -16.07 14.46 21.92
N PHE A 52 -16.28 14.20 20.64
CA PHE A 52 -16.91 12.98 20.12
C PHE A 52 -15.90 12.04 19.44
N LEU A 53 -14.72 12.55 19.09
CA LEU A 53 -13.65 11.78 18.46
C LEU A 53 -12.53 11.43 19.44
N LEU A 54 -12.50 10.16 19.86
CA LEU A 54 -11.29 9.58 20.46
C LEU A 54 -10.39 9.04 19.36
N ARG A 55 -9.36 9.80 18.98
CA ARG A 55 -8.30 9.32 18.08
C ARG A 55 -7.02 9.13 18.88
N ARG A 56 -6.57 7.88 18.99
CA ARG A 56 -5.25 7.55 19.52
C ARG A 56 -4.30 7.25 18.37
N LEU A 57 -3.10 7.81 18.41
CA LEU A 57 -2.05 7.54 17.45
C LEU A 57 -0.99 6.64 18.08
N LYS A 58 -0.27 5.86 17.27
CA LYS A 58 0.81 4.99 17.78
C LYS A 58 2.01 5.75 18.35
N ASN A 59 2.12 7.03 18.04
CA ASN A 59 3.11 7.94 18.60
C ASN A 59 2.57 8.72 19.83
N ASP A 60 1.34 8.44 20.29
CA ASP A 60 0.90 8.97 21.59
C ASP A 60 1.86 8.46 22.68
N PRO A 61 2.32 9.32 23.60
CA PRO A 61 3.31 8.95 24.62
C PRO A 61 2.92 7.71 25.43
N ASP A 62 1.62 7.54 25.71
CA ASP A 62 1.08 6.41 26.47
C ASP A 62 1.05 5.09 25.69
N ILE A 63 1.14 5.12 24.35
CA ILE A 63 1.15 3.94 23.46
C ILE A 63 2.55 3.64 22.95
N ALA A 64 3.33 4.69 22.67
CA ALA A 64 4.69 4.59 22.17
C ALA A 64 5.61 3.84 23.15
N ALA A 65 5.37 3.96 24.46
CA ALA A 65 6.11 3.24 25.49
C ALA A 65 5.96 1.70 25.43
N GLU A 66 4.93 1.18 24.76
CA GLU A 66 4.63 -0.26 24.64
C GLU A 66 5.00 -0.87 23.28
N LEU A 67 5.52 -0.07 22.34
CA LEU A 67 5.83 -0.49 20.97
C LEU A 67 7.31 -0.27 20.66
N GLY A 68 7.97 -1.28 20.08
CA GLY A 68 9.32 -1.11 19.53
C GLY A 68 9.39 -0.11 18.37
N ASP A 69 10.59 0.37 18.03
CA ASP A 69 10.82 1.30 16.93
C ASP A 69 10.30 0.78 15.58
N LYS A 70 9.84 1.69 14.71
CA LYS A 70 9.51 1.38 13.30
C LYS A 70 10.49 2.08 12.38
N ARG A 71 11.11 1.36 11.44
CA ARG A 71 12.02 1.92 10.43
C ARG A 71 11.54 1.60 9.02
N GLU A 72 11.28 2.64 8.23
CA GLU A 72 10.89 2.51 6.83
C GLU A 72 12.13 2.59 5.92
N VAL A 73 12.27 1.64 5.00
CA VAL A 73 13.39 1.50 4.07
C VAL A 73 12.84 1.37 2.66
N ARG A 74 13.33 2.18 1.72
CA ARG A 74 12.99 2.05 0.29
C ARG A 74 13.98 1.12 -0.39
N GLU A 75 13.47 0.07 -1.03
CA GLU A 75 14.23 -0.94 -1.76
C GLU A 75 14.08 -0.67 -3.26
N TYR A 76 15.04 0.06 -3.84
CA TYR A 76 15.03 0.38 -5.26
C TYR A 76 15.47 -0.83 -6.10
N CYS A 77 14.62 -1.23 -7.02
CA CYS A 77 14.79 -2.39 -7.87
C CYS A 77 14.92 -1.96 -9.34
N VAL A 78 15.88 -2.53 -10.07
CA VAL A 78 16.05 -2.20 -11.49
C VAL A 78 15.28 -3.21 -12.34
N LEU A 79 14.52 -2.74 -13.33
CA LEU A 79 13.86 -3.65 -14.27
C LEU A 79 14.90 -4.44 -15.07
N SER A 80 14.69 -5.75 -15.20
CA SER A 80 15.48 -6.57 -16.13
C SER A 80 15.27 -6.11 -17.59
N PRO A 81 16.18 -6.43 -18.52
CA PRO A 81 16.00 -6.07 -19.93
C PRO A 81 14.68 -6.55 -20.53
N ARG A 82 14.21 -7.73 -20.12
CA ARG A 82 12.91 -8.29 -20.56
C ARG A 82 11.73 -7.52 -19.98
N GLN A 83 11.79 -7.14 -18.68
CA GLN A 83 10.75 -6.31 -18.07
C GLN A 83 10.69 -4.94 -18.74
N ARG A 84 11.85 -4.31 -18.99
CA ARG A 84 11.92 -3.02 -19.70
C ARG A 84 11.28 -3.11 -21.08
N ALA A 85 11.63 -4.13 -21.87
CA ALA A 85 11.04 -4.34 -23.19
C ALA A 85 9.51 -4.56 -23.12
N ALA A 86 9.02 -5.38 -22.18
CA ALA A 86 7.59 -5.60 -21.99
C ALA A 86 6.87 -4.30 -21.59
N TYR A 87 7.49 -3.49 -20.73
CA TYR A 87 6.99 -2.20 -20.28
C TYR A 87 6.85 -1.22 -21.46
N GLU A 88 7.90 -1.11 -22.30
CA GLU A 88 7.90 -0.29 -23.51
C GLU A 88 6.81 -0.72 -24.50
N VAL A 89 6.63 -2.04 -24.70
CA VAL A 89 5.56 -2.57 -25.55
C VAL A 89 4.18 -2.20 -25.02
N ALA A 90 3.95 -2.29 -23.71
CA ALA A 90 2.69 -1.89 -23.09
C ALA A 90 2.41 -0.39 -23.26
N LEU A 91 3.42 0.45 -23.07
CA LEU A 91 3.34 1.89 -23.32
C LEU A 91 3.05 2.20 -24.79
N ALA A 92 3.75 1.55 -25.72
CA ALA A 92 3.57 1.75 -27.15
C ALA A 92 2.15 1.37 -27.60
N ARG A 93 1.60 0.27 -27.07
CA ARG A 93 0.22 -0.16 -27.36
C ARG A 93 -0.81 0.84 -26.85
N TYR A 94 -0.63 1.36 -25.63
CA TYR A 94 -1.47 2.45 -25.13
C TYR A 94 -1.32 3.70 -26.00
N ALA A 95 -0.09 3.97 -26.46
CA ALA A 95 0.23 5.10 -27.31
C ALA A 95 -0.24 4.95 -28.78
N SER A 96 -0.66 3.77 -29.22
CA SER A 96 -1.23 3.53 -30.54
C SER A 96 -2.75 3.39 -30.53
N ALA A 97 -3.38 3.30 -29.36
CA ALA A 97 -4.83 3.17 -29.24
C ALA A 97 -5.57 4.38 -29.87
N PRO A 98 -6.74 4.17 -30.50
CA PRO A 98 -7.57 5.24 -31.07
C PRO A 98 -7.86 6.33 -30.04
N ARG A 99 -7.86 7.61 -30.45
CA ARG A 99 -7.98 8.74 -29.52
C ARG A 99 -9.32 8.77 -28.75
N GLU A 100 -10.36 8.18 -29.33
CA GLU A 100 -11.69 8.02 -28.72
C GLU A 100 -11.71 6.96 -27.61
N GLU A 101 -10.76 6.02 -27.64
CA GLU A 101 -10.57 4.97 -26.63
C GLU A 101 -9.46 5.33 -25.62
N ARG A 102 -8.43 6.05 -26.09
CA ARG A 102 -7.30 6.55 -25.31
C ARG A 102 -7.78 7.62 -24.32
N GLY A 103 -7.30 7.53 -23.07
CA GLY A 103 -7.75 8.39 -21.98
C GLY A 103 -9.06 7.96 -21.32
N SER A 104 -9.71 6.89 -21.79
CA SER A 104 -10.78 6.25 -21.01
C SER A 104 -10.22 5.71 -19.70
N LYS A 105 -10.97 5.89 -18.60
CA LYS A 105 -10.55 5.40 -17.27
C LYS A 105 -10.26 3.89 -17.27
N GLY A 106 -10.99 3.13 -18.07
CA GLY A 106 -10.80 1.68 -18.21
C GLY A 106 -9.43 1.32 -18.82
N GLN A 107 -9.03 1.97 -19.91
CA GLN A 107 -7.72 1.71 -20.52
C GLN A 107 -6.56 2.17 -19.65
N ALA A 108 -6.69 3.32 -18.98
CA ALA A 108 -5.68 3.79 -18.04
C ALA A 108 -5.48 2.80 -16.88
N LEU A 109 -6.57 2.30 -16.28
CA LEU A 109 -6.52 1.27 -15.24
C LEU A 109 -5.92 -0.05 -15.74
N ALA A 110 -6.26 -0.46 -16.97
CA ALA A 110 -5.71 -1.66 -17.58
C ALA A 110 -4.19 -1.54 -17.77
N LEU A 111 -3.72 -0.40 -18.31
CA LEU A 111 -2.29 -0.13 -18.44
C LEU A 111 -1.61 -0.09 -17.07
N LEU A 112 -2.14 0.64 -16.08
CA LEU A 112 -1.56 0.69 -14.74
C LEU A 112 -1.40 -0.69 -14.13
N THR A 113 -2.43 -1.54 -14.27
CA THR A 113 -2.40 -2.92 -13.78
C THR A 113 -1.31 -3.73 -14.48
N GLU A 114 -1.21 -3.63 -15.81
CA GLU A 114 -0.20 -4.35 -16.57
C GLU A 114 1.22 -3.89 -16.23
N LEU A 115 1.47 -2.58 -16.14
CA LEU A 115 2.78 -2.04 -15.80
C LEU A 115 3.22 -2.46 -14.39
N LYS A 116 2.28 -2.49 -13.42
CA LYS A 116 2.54 -3.03 -12.07
C LYS A 116 2.94 -4.50 -12.12
N LEU A 117 2.17 -5.32 -12.83
CA LEU A 117 2.47 -6.74 -12.96
C LEU A 117 3.85 -6.97 -13.62
N ILE A 118 4.20 -6.20 -14.65
CA ILE A 118 5.53 -6.23 -15.28
C ILE A 118 6.63 -5.90 -14.25
N CYS A 119 6.44 -4.86 -13.42
CA CYS A 119 7.37 -4.51 -12.35
C CYS A 119 7.53 -5.64 -11.32
N ASP A 120 6.42 -6.31 -10.97
CA ASP A 120 6.36 -7.44 -10.06
C ASP A 120 6.97 -8.73 -10.65
N GLY A 121 7.35 -8.69 -11.93
CA GLY A 121 7.94 -9.80 -12.68
C GLY A 121 6.92 -10.76 -13.28
N LEU A 122 5.63 -10.40 -13.30
CA LEU A 122 4.56 -11.12 -14.00
C LEU A 122 4.12 -10.34 -15.24
N GLY A 123 4.52 -10.76 -16.43
CA GLY A 123 4.09 -10.10 -17.67
C GLY A 123 5.16 -10.16 -18.75
N GLY A 124 4.73 -10.36 -20.00
CA GLY A 124 5.59 -10.76 -21.12
C GLY A 124 5.74 -12.29 -21.25
N ASP A 125 6.33 -12.74 -22.36
CA ASP A 125 6.57 -14.16 -22.64
C ASP A 125 7.57 -14.77 -21.64
N GLY A 126 7.04 -15.32 -20.54
CA GLY A 126 7.74 -16.15 -19.56
C GLY A 126 7.92 -15.49 -18.19
N ASP A 127 7.88 -16.32 -17.14
CA ASP A 127 8.17 -15.93 -15.75
C ASP A 127 9.63 -15.47 -15.60
N VAL A 128 9.91 -14.20 -15.86
CA VAL A 128 11.28 -13.66 -15.73
C VAL A 128 11.59 -13.37 -14.25
N TYR A 129 12.72 -13.89 -13.74
CA TYR A 129 13.34 -13.38 -12.52
C TYR A 129 13.58 -11.86 -12.72
N GLY A 130 12.80 -11.03 -12.05
CA GLY A 130 12.84 -9.57 -12.18
C GLY A 130 13.58 -8.92 -11.02
N GLY A 131 13.89 -7.63 -11.14
CA GLY A 131 14.69 -6.93 -10.12
C GLY A 131 14.09 -6.98 -8.71
N LYS A 132 12.76 -6.89 -8.59
CA LYS A 132 12.09 -7.06 -7.28
C LYS A 132 12.23 -8.46 -6.70
N VAL A 133 12.19 -9.50 -7.54
CA VAL A 133 12.36 -10.88 -7.09
C VAL A 133 13.78 -11.08 -6.57
N GLU A 134 14.79 -10.64 -7.32
CA GLU A 134 16.20 -10.72 -6.89
C GLU A 134 16.40 -10.01 -5.55
N ARG A 135 15.93 -8.75 -5.46
CA ARG A 135 16.04 -7.97 -4.23
C ARG A 135 15.32 -8.61 -3.04
N LEU A 136 14.14 -9.20 -3.28
CA LEU A 136 13.38 -9.89 -2.25
C LEU A 136 14.16 -11.10 -1.72
N LEU A 137 14.75 -11.90 -2.60
CA LEU A 137 15.49 -13.09 -2.19
C LEU A 137 16.77 -12.70 -1.42
N GLU A 138 17.51 -11.68 -1.85
CA GLU A 138 18.68 -11.17 -1.11
C GLU A 138 18.30 -10.65 0.29
N LEU A 139 17.20 -9.91 0.37
CA LEU A 139 16.71 -9.38 1.64
C LEU A 139 16.26 -10.51 2.57
N LEU A 140 15.51 -11.49 2.06
CA LEU A 140 15.07 -12.65 2.84
C LEU A 140 16.24 -13.51 3.31
N GLU A 141 17.29 -13.66 2.50
CA GLU A 141 18.53 -14.34 2.91
C GLU A 141 19.14 -13.67 4.13
N SER A 142 19.32 -12.35 4.07
CA SER A 142 19.84 -11.54 5.19
C SER A 142 18.96 -11.65 6.45
N ILE A 143 17.64 -11.60 6.29
CA ILE A 143 16.67 -11.71 7.38
C ILE A 143 16.75 -13.10 8.03
N PHE A 144 16.81 -14.15 7.23
CA PHE A 144 16.86 -15.52 7.73
C PHE A 144 18.18 -15.85 8.41
N ASP A 145 19.29 -15.32 7.91
CA ASP A 145 20.62 -15.46 8.52
C ASP A 145 20.70 -14.73 9.87
N ALA A 146 19.97 -13.62 10.02
CA ALA A 146 19.80 -12.93 11.29
C ALA A 146 18.85 -13.65 12.28
N GLY A 147 18.26 -14.78 11.89
CA GLY A 147 17.31 -15.51 12.73
C GLY A 147 15.92 -14.87 12.79
N GLU A 148 15.57 -14.02 11.81
CA GLU A 148 14.37 -13.19 11.82
C GLU A 148 13.32 -13.63 10.80
N SER A 149 12.08 -13.16 10.97
CA SER A 149 10.94 -13.55 10.14
C SER A 149 10.32 -12.37 9.42
N ALA A 150 9.79 -12.61 8.22
CA ALA A 150 9.24 -11.58 7.36
C ALA A 150 7.79 -11.82 6.96
N LEU A 151 7.02 -10.74 6.82
CA LEU A 151 5.76 -10.72 6.09
C LEU A 151 6.00 -10.13 4.70
N VAL A 152 5.48 -10.77 3.66
CA VAL A 152 5.57 -10.27 2.28
C VAL A 152 4.16 -9.99 1.77
N PHE A 153 3.84 -8.72 1.59
CA PHE A 153 2.54 -8.25 1.10
C PHE A 153 2.56 -7.98 -0.39
N THR A 154 1.51 -8.42 -1.08
CA THR A 154 1.26 -8.13 -2.50
C THR A 154 -0.22 -7.94 -2.80
N GLN A 155 -0.56 -7.10 -3.76
CA GLN A 155 -1.95 -6.90 -4.23
C GLN A 155 -2.49 -8.09 -5.03
N TYR A 156 -1.61 -8.94 -5.57
CA TYR A 156 -1.95 -9.92 -6.58
C TYR A 156 -1.72 -11.36 -6.08
N VAL A 157 -2.80 -12.15 -6.02
CA VAL A 157 -2.76 -13.57 -5.64
C VAL A 157 -1.74 -14.36 -6.49
N LYS A 158 -1.71 -14.14 -7.80
CA LYS A 158 -0.75 -14.81 -8.70
C LYS A 158 0.71 -14.45 -8.40
N VAL A 159 0.98 -13.20 -8.02
CA VAL A 159 2.32 -12.78 -7.57
C VAL A 159 2.65 -13.51 -6.27
N ALA A 160 1.74 -13.55 -5.31
CA ALA A 160 1.95 -14.23 -4.03
C ALA A 160 2.28 -15.73 -4.20
N GLU A 161 1.52 -16.43 -5.04
CA GLU A 161 1.74 -17.85 -5.36
C GLU A 161 3.13 -18.07 -5.96
N ARG A 162 3.52 -17.22 -6.91
CA ARG A 162 4.84 -17.27 -7.53
C ARG A 162 5.96 -16.99 -6.51
N LEU A 163 5.82 -15.95 -5.70
CA LEU A 163 6.79 -15.61 -4.66
C LEU A 163 6.96 -16.75 -3.67
N LYS A 164 5.85 -17.36 -3.22
CA LYS A 164 5.89 -18.57 -2.38
C LYS A 164 6.77 -19.65 -3.02
N SER A 165 6.48 -20.03 -4.27
CA SER A 165 7.26 -21.08 -4.97
C SER A 165 8.74 -20.73 -5.12
N LEU A 166 9.07 -19.47 -5.40
CA LEU A 166 10.45 -19.01 -5.55
C LEU A 166 11.21 -19.03 -4.23
N ILE A 167 10.59 -18.57 -3.14
CA ILE A 167 11.18 -18.57 -1.80
C ILE A 167 11.37 -20.02 -1.33
N GLU A 168 10.36 -20.90 -1.50
CA GLU A 168 10.48 -22.32 -1.14
C GLU A 168 11.62 -23.01 -1.90
N LYS A 169 11.76 -22.71 -3.20
CA LYS A 169 12.83 -23.26 -4.05
C LYS A 169 14.22 -22.76 -3.65
N LYS A 170 14.36 -21.47 -3.35
CA LYS A 170 15.66 -20.84 -3.02
C LYS A 170 16.17 -21.27 -1.65
N PHE A 171 15.28 -21.33 -0.65
CA PHE A 171 15.67 -21.56 0.74
C PHE A 171 15.40 -22.99 1.25
N SER A 172 14.74 -23.84 0.45
CA SER A 172 14.33 -25.20 0.86
C SER A 172 13.52 -25.21 2.16
N ARG A 173 12.67 -24.20 2.36
CA ARG A 173 11.83 -24.00 3.55
C ARG A 173 10.37 -23.90 3.14
N LYS A 174 9.46 -24.35 4.00
CA LYS A 174 8.02 -24.17 3.80
C LYS A 174 7.65 -22.70 4.01
N VAL A 175 6.95 -22.12 3.05
CA VAL A 175 6.47 -20.73 3.09
C VAL A 175 4.96 -20.73 3.23
N LEU A 176 4.45 -19.94 4.17
CA LEU A 176 3.01 -19.81 4.40
C LEU A 176 2.44 -18.81 3.40
N PHE A 177 1.18 -19.04 2.99
CA PHE A 177 0.49 -18.17 2.04
C PHE A 177 -0.98 -17.99 2.41
N LEU A 178 -1.36 -16.73 2.61
CA LEU A 178 -2.72 -16.31 2.96
C LEU A 178 -3.30 -15.43 1.86
N HIS A 179 -4.49 -15.79 1.38
CA HIS A 179 -5.30 -14.96 0.48
C HIS A 179 -6.74 -14.85 1.00
N GLY A 180 -7.43 -13.78 0.58
CA GLY A 180 -8.80 -13.47 1.05
C GLY A 180 -9.87 -14.49 0.70
N GLY A 181 -9.57 -15.50 -0.12
CA GLY A 181 -10.49 -16.59 -0.46
C GLY A 181 -10.49 -17.77 0.53
N GLN A 182 -9.59 -17.76 1.52
CA GLN A 182 -9.49 -18.86 2.50
C GLN A 182 -10.51 -18.72 3.63
N THR A 183 -10.95 -19.84 4.19
CA THR A 183 -11.86 -19.86 5.34
C THR A 183 -11.17 -19.33 6.60
N PRO A 184 -11.92 -18.79 7.58
CA PRO A 184 -11.36 -18.35 8.85
C PRO A 184 -10.50 -19.42 9.55
N ALA A 185 -10.95 -20.68 9.55
CA ALA A 185 -10.22 -21.78 10.19
C ALA A 185 -8.86 -22.05 9.53
N VAL A 186 -8.78 -22.05 8.19
CA VAL A 186 -7.52 -22.24 7.46
C VAL A 186 -6.56 -21.08 7.76
N ARG A 187 -7.09 -19.85 7.74
CA ARG A 187 -6.32 -18.66 8.05
C ARG A 187 -5.75 -18.71 9.47
N ASP A 188 -6.58 -19.01 10.47
CA ASP A 188 -6.16 -19.00 11.88
C ASP A 188 -5.10 -20.09 12.15
N ALA A 189 -5.23 -21.25 11.48
CA ALA A 189 -4.23 -22.31 11.52
C ALA A 189 -2.88 -21.87 10.92
N GLN A 190 -2.88 -21.11 9.82
CA GLN A 190 -1.65 -20.57 9.23
C GLN A 190 -1.00 -19.51 10.11
N ILE A 191 -1.79 -18.62 10.73
CA ILE A 191 -1.28 -17.62 11.69
C ILE A 191 -0.64 -18.31 12.88
N ALA A 192 -1.32 -19.32 13.45
CA ALA A 192 -0.78 -20.11 14.56
C ALA A 192 0.52 -20.81 14.16
N ALA A 193 0.56 -21.42 12.97
CA ALA A 193 1.76 -22.08 12.45
C ALA A 193 2.93 -21.09 12.22
N PHE A 194 2.64 -19.87 11.77
CA PHE A 194 3.66 -18.83 11.62
C PHE A 194 4.26 -18.45 12.97
N ASN A 195 3.41 -18.10 13.94
CA ASN A 195 3.85 -17.66 15.26
C ASN A 195 4.55 -18.78 16.05
N ALA A 196 4.12 -20.04 15.88
CA ALA A 196 4.72 -21.21 16.53
C ALA A 196 5.98 -21.76 15.82
N SER A 197 6.33 -21.27 14.62
CA SER A 197 7.52 -21.74 13.92
C SER A 197 8.77 -21.47 14.76
N GLU A 198 9.62 -22.47 14.98
CA GLU A 198 10.91 -22.27 15.66
C GLU A 198 11.97 -21.68 14.73
N THR A 199 11.80 -21.89 13.42
CA THR A 199 12.76 -21.44 12.41
C THR A 199 12.33 -20.12 11.76
N PRO A 200 13.31 -19.30 11.31
CA PRO A 200 13.06 -18.12 10.50
C PRO A 200 12.33 -18.48 9.20
N THR A 201 11.19 -17.83 8.96
CA THR A 201 10.35 -18.06 7.77
C THR A 201 9.68 -16.78 7.28
N ALA A 202 9.23 -16.83 6.02
CA ALA A 202 8.39 -15.81 5.40
C ALA A 202 6.92 -16.25 5.38
N PHE A 203 6.03 -15.27 5.55
CA PHE A 203 4.60 -15.43 5.31
C PHE A 203 4.17 -14.47 4.20
N VAL A 204 3.71 -15.02 3.09
CA VAL A 204 3.22 -14.23 1.95
C VAL A 204 1.71 -13.98 2.10
N LEU A 205 1.29 -12.73 1.92
CA LEU A 205 -0.09 -12.29 2.10
C LEU A 205 -0.58 -11.49 0.89
N SER A 206 -1.70 -11.93 0.30
CA SER A 206 -2.43 -11.14 -0.70
C SER A 206 -3.78 -10.71 -0.14
N LEU A 207 -3.86 -9.52 0.44
CA LEU A 207 -5.08 -9.04 1.11
C LEU A 207 -5.55 -7.73 0.49
N LYS A 208 -6.38 -7.86 -0.55
CA LYS A 208 -7.37 -6.85 -0.94
C LYS A 208 -8.54 -6.94 0.04
N ALA A 209 -9.01 -5.76 0.46
CA ALA A 209 -10.10 -5.52 1.41
C ALA A 209 -9.72 -5.70 2.90
N GLY A 210 -9.78 -4.58 3.62
CA GLY A 210 -9.52 -4.47 5.05
C GLY A 210 -10.53 -5.24 5.89
N GLY A 211 -10.10 -5.63 7.09
CA GLY A 211 -11.00 -6.15 8.12
C GLY A 211 -10.45 -7.27 9.00
N PHE A 212 -9.38 -7.96 8.59
CA PHE A 212 -8.86 -9.07 9.40
C PHE A 212 -7.77 -8.59 10.36
N GLY A 213 -8.08 -8.60 11.65
CA GLY A 213 -7.14 -8.33 12.75
C GLY A 213 -6.16 -9.49 12.95
N LEU A 214 -5.23 -9.67 12.02
CA LEU A 214 -4.19 -10.69 12.12
C LEU A 214 -3.17 -10.31 13.21
N ASN A 215 -2.74 -11.28 14.01
CA ASN A 215 -1.68 -11.11 15.02
C ASN A 215 -0.41 -11.85 14.56
N LEU A 216 0.55 -11.11 13.99
CA LEU A 216 1.74 -11.66 13.33
C LEU A 216 3.04 -11.14 13.96
N THR A 217 3.09 -11.07 15.29
CA THR A 217 4.19 -10.49 16.09
C THR A 217 5.52 -11.22 15.97
N LYS A 218 5.59 -12.42 15.38
CA LYS A 218 6.87 -13.07 15.08
C LYS A 218 7.69 -12.29 14.05
N ALA A 219 7.03 -11.55 13.15
CA ALA A 219 7.71 -10.83 12.08
C ALA A 219 8.31 -9.51 12.58
N THR A 220 9.60 -9.33 12.34
CA THR A 220 10.34 -8.07 12.53
C THR A 220 10.53 -7.33 11.21
N HIS A 221 10.26 -8.00 10.08
CA HIS A 221 10.30 -7.38 8.75
C HIS A 221 8.93 -7.44 8.09
N VAL A 222 8.50 -6.31 7.54
CA VAL A 222 7.33 -6.17 6.69
C VAL A 222 7.78 -5.71 5.33
N ILE A 223 7.49 -6.48 4.29
CA ILE A 223 7.90 -6.19 2.92
C ILE A 223 6.64 -5.90 2.12
N HIS A 224 6.49 -4.67 1.63
CA HIS A 224 5.49 -4.31 0.63
C HIS A 224 6.11 -4.50 -0.74
N TYR A 225 5.84 -5.65 -1.35
CA TYR A 225 6.43 -6.05 -2.63
C TYR A 225 5.93 -5.18 -3.80
N ASP A 226 4.66 -4.80 -3.76
CA ASP A 226 4.05 -3.84 -4.65
C ASP A 226 3.36 -2.72 -3.87
N ARG A 227 3.37 -1.51 -4.45
CA ARG A 227 2.92 -0.30 -3.76
C ARG A 227 1.41 -0.17 -3.77
N TRP A 228 0.83 0.03 -2.59
CA TRP A 228 -0.54 0.48 -2.45
C TRP A 228 -0.50 1.99 -2.38
N TRP A 229 -0.95 2.68 -3.42
CA TRP A 229 -0.98 4.15 -3.43
C TRP A 229 -2.02 4.74 -2.46
N ASN A 230 -2.60 3.92 -1.58
CA ASN A 230 -3.38 4.33 -0.42
C ASN A 230 -2.58 4.04 0.86
N PRO A 231 -2.00 5.06 1.51
CA PRO A 231 -1.20 4.90 2.73
C PRO A 231 -1.94 4.18 3.87
N ALA A 232 -3.27 4.32 3.95
CA ALA A 232 -4.06 3.65 4.99
C ALA A 232 -4.01 2.12 4.85
N VAL A 233 -3.88 1.60 3.62
CA VAL A 233 -3.78 0.15 3.38
C VAL A 233 -2.37 -0.36 3.69
N GLU A 234 -1.32 0.38 3.28
CA GLU A 234 0.08 0.03 3.64
C GLU A 234 0.28 0.07 5.17
N ASN A 235 -0.25 1.10 5.84
CA ASN A 235 -0.21 1.23 7.29
C ASN A 235 -0.97 0.09 7.96
N GLN A 236 -2.20 -0.24 7.51
CA GLN A 236 -2.94 -1.36 8.08
C GLN A 236 -2.20 -2.71 7.91
N ALA A 237 -1.56 -2.93 6.76
CA ALA A 237 -0.77 -4.13 6.54
C ALA A 237 0.48 -4.17 7.43
N THR A 238 1.14 -3.03 7.61
CA THR A 238 2.29 -2.86 8.52
C THR A 238 1.91 -3.06 10.00
N ASP A 239 0.75 -2.54 10.40
CA ASP A 239 0.20 -2.62 11.74
C ASP A 239 -0.10 -4.06 12.20
N ARG A 240 -0.12 -5.03 11.28
CA ARG A 240 -0.27 -6.45 11.59
C ARG A 240 0.98 -7.07 12.21
N ALA A 241 2.17 -6.53 11.89
CA ALA A 241 3.44 -6.90 12.53
C ALA A 241 3.80 -5.93 13.66
N HIS A 242 3.57 -4.62 13.45
CA HIS A 242 3.83 -3.58 14.45
C HIS A 242 2.61 -3.41 15.36
N ARG A 243 2.40 -4.36 16.27
CA ARG A 243 1.26 -4.39 17.19
C ARG A 243 1.72 -4.40 18.65
N ILE A 244 0.85 -3.96 19.56
CA ILE A 244 1.08 -3.99 21.01
C ILE A 244 1.49 -5.41 21.42
N GLY A 245 2.63 -5.54 22.09
CA GLY A 245 3.30 -6.80 22.39
C GLY A 245 4.53 -7.10 21.51
N GLN A 246 4.76 -6.33 20.44
CA GLN A 246 6.02 -6.34 19.69
C GLN A 246 7.02 -5.38 20.31
N THR A 247 8.04 -5.93 20.97
CA THR A 247 9.13 -5.15 21.61
C THR A 247 10.34 -4.96 20.71
N ARG A 248 10.44 -5.72 19.60
CA ARG A 248 11.54 -5.62 18.64
C ARG A 248 11.26 -4.51 17.62
N THR A 249 12.34 -3.89 17.14
CA THR A 249 12.26 -2.95 16.02
C THR A 249 11.65 -3.65 14.81
N VAL A 250 10.64 -3.01 14.18
CA VAL A 250 10.02 -3.50 12.95
C VAL A 250 10.54 -2.70 11.77
N PHE A 251 11.14 -3.39 10.80
CA PHE A 251 11.57 -2.82 9.53
C PHE A 251 10.47 -2.96 8.48
N VAL A 252 10.19 -1.88 7.77
CA VAL A 252 9.18 -1.82 6.71
C VAL A 252 9.90 -1.52 5.40
N HIS A 253 9.96 -2.51 4.51
CA HIS A 253 10.62 -2.42 3.22
C HIS A 253 9.61 -2.10 2.13
N LEU A 254 9.78 -0.97 1.46
CA LEU A 254 8.94 -0.51 0.35
C LEU A 254 9.68 -0.75 -0.96
N PHE A 255 9.24 -1.75 -1.72
CA PHE A 255 9.88 -2.07 -3.00
C PHE A 255 9.40 -1.10 -4.08
N ILE A 256 10.35 -0.55 -4.83
CA ILE A 256 10.08 0.47 -5.86
C ILE A 256 10.92 0.14 -7.09
N SER A 257 10.27 -0.05 -8.24
CA SER A 257 10.97 -0.20 -9.51
C SER A 257 11.47 1.15 -10.00
N HIS A 258 12.79 1.34 -9.97
CA HIS A 258 13.44 2.62 -10.30
C HIS A 258 13.22 3.01 -11.77
N GLY A 259 12.96 4.30 -12.01
CA GLY A 259 12.73 4.83 -13.37
C GLY A 259 11.41 4.36 -14.00
N THR A 260 10.43 3.92 -13.20
CA THR A 260 9.10 3.48 -13.66
C THR A 260 8.00 4.35 -13.05
N LEU A 261 6.73 4.02 -13.35
CA LEU A 261 5.59 4.62 -12.66
C LEU A 261 5.69 4.55 -11.12
N GLU A 262 6.28 3.48 -10.56
CA GLU A 262 6.32 3.30 -9.09
C GLU A 262 7.18 4.38 -8.43
N ASP A 263 8.34 4.66 -9.01
CA ASP A 263 9.27 5.70 -8.54
C ASP A 263 8.67 7.09 -8.69
N ARG A 264 8.07 7.39 -9.85
CA ARG A 264 7.39 8.68 -10.07
C ARG A 264 6.22 8.90 -9.11
N ILE A 265 5.42 7.87 -8.84
CA ILE A 265 4.31 7.96 -7.91
C ILE A 265 4.79 8.10 -6.47
N ASP A 266 5.86 7.40 -6.06
CA ASP A 266 6.45 7.58 -4.73
C ASP A 266 6.88 9.04 -4.51
N ARG A 267 7.53 9.65 -5.50
CA ARG A 267 7.91 11.09 -5.47
C ARG A 267 6.69 12.01 -5.34
N ILE A 268 5.64 11.77 -6.14
CA ILE A 268 4.39 12.56 -6.06
C ILE A 268 3.74 12.42 -4.68
N LEU A 269 3.74 11.23 -4.09
CA LEU A 269 3.17 11.00 -2.77
C LEU A 269 3.98 11.69 -1.67
N GLU A 270 5.31 11.68 -1.77
CA GLU A 270 6.21 12.38 -0.83
C GLU A 270 6.04 13.91 -0.91
N GLU A 271 5.96 14.46 -2.13
CA GLU A 271 5.69 15.89 -2.34
C GLU A 271 4.33 16.28 -1.74
N LYS A 272 3.29 15.49 -2.00
CA LYS A 272 1.94 15.73 -1.46
C LYS A 272 1.88 15.62 0.06
N ARG A 273 2.60 14.67 0.66
CA ARG A 273 2.68 14.52 2.13
C ARG A 273 3.28 15.78 2.78
N THR A 274 4.28 16.37 2.13
CA THR A 274 4.95 17.60 2.56
C THR A 274 4.01 18.82 2.49
N ILE A 275 3.18 18.91 1.44
CA ILE A 275 2.35 20.08 1.16
C ILE A 275 1.01 20.07 1.91
N ALA A 276 0.36 18.92 2.05
CA ALA A 276 -1.01 18.80 2.57
C ALA A 276 -1.11 18.10 3.94
N GLY A 277 0.03 17.76 4.56
CA GLY A 277 0.07 16.90 5.74
C GLY A 277 -0.44 15.48 5.44
N GLU A 278 -0.60 14.65 6.49
CA GLU A 278 -1.01 13.23 6.40
C GLU A 278 -2.40 12.97 5.77
N LEU A 279 -3.12 14.02 5.33
CA LEU A 279 -4.51 13.95 4.88
C LEU A 279 -4.69 13.55 3.40
N VAL A 280 -3.61 13.28 2.66
CA VAL A 280 -3.71 12.88 1.25
C VAL A 280 -4.04 11.40 1.14
N VAL A 281 -5.33 11.09 1.29
CA VAL A 281 -5.87 9.75 0.98
C VAL A 281 -6.47 9.78 -0.41
N SER A 282 -5.61 9.69 -1.41
CA SER A 282 -6.06 9.39 -2.76
C SER A 282 -5.29 8.18 -3.23
N GLY A 283 -5.93 7.01 -3.21
CA GLY A 283 -5.44 5.84 -3.93
C GLY A 283 -5.32 6.12 -5.43
N GLU A 284 -5.32 5.10 -6.27
CA GLU A 284 -5.09 5.25 -7.73
C GLU A 284 -6.01 6.26 -8.44
N SER A 285 -7.13 6.64 -7.80
CA SER A 285 -8.07 7.67 -8.25
C SER A 285 -7.46 9.02 -8.63
N PHE A 286 -6.33 9.45 -8.05
CA PHE A 286 -5.71 10.72 -8.46
C PHE A 286 -5.08 10.63 -9.85
N LEU A 287 -4.56 9.46 -10.23
CA LEU A 287 -4.01 9.22 -11.56
C LEU A 287 -5.12 9.27 -12.62
N LEU A 288 -6.30 8.79 -12.28
CA LEU A 288 -7.48 8.82 -13.16
C LEU A 288 -8.10 10.21 -13.35
N LYS A 289 -7.62 11.21 -12.61
CA LYS A 289 -8.01 12.62 -12.75
C LYS A 289 -6.99 13.43 -13.57
N MET A 290 -5.83 12.85 -13.87
CA MET A 290 -4.81 13.50 -14.71
C MET A 290 -5.28 13.59 -16.16
N SER A 291 -4.79 14.59 -16.88
CA SER A 291 -4.92 14.61 -18.34
C SER A 291 -4.14 13.45 -18.96
N ASP A 292 -4.52 13.03 -20.18
CA ASP A 292 -3.83 11.96 -20.92
C ASP A 292 -2.32 12.23 -21.05
N ARG A 293 -1.93 13.49 -21.27
CA ARG A 293 -0.53 13.91 -21.36
C ARG A 293 0.21 13.75 -20.03
N GLU A 294 -0.40 14.15 -18.92
CA GLU A 294 0.19 14.01 -17.59
C GLU A 294 0.28 12.54 -17.18
N PHE A 295 -0.76 11.76 -17.48
CA PHE A 295 -0.78 10.32 -17.25
C PHE A 295 0.34 9.63 -18.03
N ALA A 296 0.44 9.88 -19.34
CA ALA A 296 1.49 9.33 -20.20
C ALA A 296 2.90 9.68 -19.69
N LYS A 297 3.12 10.92 -19.23
CA LYS A 297 4.39 11.32 -18.61
C LYS A 297 4.65 10.60 -17.28
N THR A 298 3.62 10.37 -16.49
CA THR A 298 3.70 9.70 -15.19
C THR A 298 4.00 8.20 -15.32
N VAL A 299 3.57 7.56 -16.40
CA VAL A 299 3.83 6.14 -16.64
C VAL A 299 5.04 5.87 -17.52
N ALA A 300 5.70 6.90 -18.07
CA ALA A 300 6.86 6.73 -18.93
C ALA A 300 8.08 6.18 -18.16
N LEU A 301 8.90 5.37 -18.83
CA LEU A 301 10.21 5.01 -18.32
C LEU A 301 11.16 6.21 -18.36
N ASP A 302 12.10 6.26 -17.43
CA ASP A 302 13.28 7.13 -17.49
C ASP A 302 14.38 6.55 -18.41
#